data_AF-A0A2W7MW16-F1
#
_entry.id   AF-A0A2W7MW16-F1
#
_cell.length_a   1.000
_cell.length_b   1.000
_cell.length_c   1.000
_cell.angle_alpha   90.00
_cell.angle_beta   90.00
_cell.angle_gamma   90.00
#
_symmetry.space_group_name_H-M   'P 1'
#
loop_
_entity.id
_entity.type
_entity.pdbx_description
1 polymer ?
#
loop_
_entity_poly.entity_id
_entity_poly.type
_entity_poly.pdbx_seq_one_letter_code
_entity_poly.pdbx_strand_id
1 'polypeptide(L)'
;MAGTRGLHKLALLAERIFDRVRPNRVVERPVLDAYRGYATPGGLVLRGRVLASLRRTTPDPGQSRWQNLREMVSLFFTNEVANVLVEAPAHGVSTRSDEEGYVMLDVPGDAAPGWQEIDLQIAGDPESRVSFRAMVPSREARFGVISDIDDTMMHTGAYSLARNLWTTFTGSLNTRKIFPDAVALMDHLSGGGRNPVYYVSSSPWNLHSFLERVFDRAGLVAGPMFLRDYGLSEDKFFTGTHGDHKGDAIDRILAANPDLPFVLVGDTGQHDASVYHAARHRHGSRIAAVILREPRPGPDTESHAKIEAMRKEGVSVFDGPDFAGAAEMLQARGIAP
;
A
#
# COMPACT_ATOMS: atom_id res chain seq x y z
N MET A 1 -14.21 -23.83 -7.12
CA MET A 1 -12.99 -24.40 -6.48
C MET A 1 -11.97 -25.03 -7.45
N ALA A 2 -12.16 -25.00 -8.77
CA ALA A 2 -11.19 -25.61 -9.73
C ALA A 2 -10.13 -24.64 -10.29
N GLY A 3 -10.34 -23.33 -10.21
CA GLY A 3 -9.46 -22.31 -10.84
C GLY A 3 -8.15 -22.02 -10.09
N THR A 4 -8.15 -22.07 -8.76
CA THR A 4 -6.99 -21.73 -7.92
C THR A 4 -5.84 -22.74 -8.02
N ARG A 5 -6.14 -24.04 -8.23
CA ARG A 5 -5.12 -25.08 -8.43
C ARG A 5 -4.37 -24.94 -9.77
N GLY A 6 -5.00 -24.37 -10.79
CA GLY A 6 -4.37 -24.15 -12.10
C GLY A 6 -3.38 -23.00 -12.09
N LEU A 7 -3.75 -21.89 -11.44
CA LEU A 7 -2.89 -20.71 -11.27
C LEU A 7 -1.67 -21.00 -10.40
N HIS A 8 -1.84 -21.73 -9.29
CA HIS A 8 -0.73 -22.13 -8.44
C HIS A 8 0.25 -23.05 -9.17
N LYS A 9 -0.24 -23.99 -10.00
CA LYS A 9 0.63 -24.83 -10.85
C LYS A 9 1.37 -24.03 -11.93
N LEU A 10 0.72 -23.03 -12.52
CA LEU A 10 1.35 -22.15 -13.51
C LEU A 10 2.42 -21.24 -12.89
N ALA A 11 2.16 -20.72 -11.69
CA ALA A 11 3.14 -19.96 -10.90
C ALA A 11 4.36 -20.84 -10.56
N LEU A 12 4.14 -22.04 -10.02
CA LEU A 12 5.20 -23.00 -9.72
C LEU A 12 5.97 -23.47 -10.97
N LEU A 13 5.31 -23.53 -12.14
CA LEU A 13 5.97 -23.88 -13.39
C LEU A 13 6.84 -22.73 -13.92
N ALA A 14 6.34 -21.51 -13.85
CA ALA A 14 7.08 -20.31 -14.20
C ALA A 14 8.29 -20.12 -13.27
N GLU A 15 8.10 -20.35 -11.97
CA GLU A 15 9.13 -20.34 -10.94
C GLU A 15 10.18 -21.43 -11.18
N ARG A 16 9.79 -22.68 -11.46
CA ARG A 16 10.74 -23.75 -11.80
C ARG A 16 11.53 -23.48 -13.07
N ILE A 17 10.92 -22.83 -14.07
CA ILE A 17 11.61 -22.43 -15.28
C ILE A 17 12.56 -21.26 -14.98
N PHE A 18 12.15 -20.32 -14.12
CA PHE A 18 12.95 -19.18 -13.69
C PHE A 18 14.15 -19.59 -12.81
N ASP A 19 13.95 -20.47 -11.83
CA ASP A 19 15.01 -21.04 -10.98
C ASP A 19 16.00 -21.89 -11.78
N ARG A 20 15.55 -22.55 -12.85
CA ARG A 20 16.42 -23.34 -13.72
C ARG A 20 17.27 -22.46 -14.65
N VAL A 21 16.88 -21.20 -14.82
CA VAL A 21 17.60 -20.20 -15.61
C VAL A 21 18.34 -19.20 -14.71
N ARG A 22 18.13 -19.24 -13.37
CA ARG A 22 18.88 -18.45 -12.38
C ARG A 22 20.37 -18.79 -12.54
N PRO A 23 21.19 -17.86 -13.04
CA PRO A 23 22.61 -17.98 -12.85
C PRO A 23 22.83 -17.84 -11.34
N ASN A 24 23.61 -18.74 -10.74
CA ASN A 24 24.15 -18.59 -9.39
C ASN A 24 25.19 -17.45 -9.39
N ARG A 25 24.78 -16.26 -9.82
CA ARG A 25 25.62 -15.08 -9.94
C ARG A 25 25.66 -14.44 -8.56
N VAL A 26 26.82 -14.54 -7.94
CA VAL A 26 27.23 -13.62 -6.88
C VAL A 26 26.93 -12.21 -7.38
N VAL A 27 25.97 -11.56 -6.77
CA VAL A 27 25.64 -10.17 -7.07
C VAL A 27 26.75 -9.33 -6.46
N GLU A 28 27.60 -8.74 -7.29
CA GLU A 28 28.80 -8.04 -6.80
C GLU A 28 28.48 -6.80 -5.97
N ARG A 29 27.32 -6.15 -6.20
CA ARG A 29 26.85 -4.98 -5.44
C ARG A 29 25.32 -4.93 -5.36
N PRO A 30 24.69 -5.45 -4.30
CA PRO A 30 23.26 -5.23 -4.06
C PRO A 30 22.94 -3.75 -3.86
N VAL A 31 21.67 -3.40 -4.06
CA VAL A 31 21.16 -2.03 -3.98
C VAL A 31 19.96 -1.97 -3.05
N LEU A 32 19.87 -0.87 -2.31
CA LEU A 32 18.80 -0.62 -1.36
C LEU A 32 17.70 0.24 -2.02
N ASP A 33 16.48 -0.27 -2.05
CA ASP A 33 15.29 0.45 -2.52
C ASP A 33 14.48 0.93 -1.30
N ALA A 34 14.32 2.24 -1.16
CA ALA A 34 13.66 2.84 -0.01
C ALA A 34 12.15 2.96 -0.23
N TYR A 35 11.36 2.58 0.78
CA TYR A 35 9.91 2.76 0.83
C TYR A 35 9.55 3.81 1.88
N ARG A 36 8.35 4.40 1.77
CA ARG A 36 7.85 5.34 2.78
C ARG A 36 7.51 4.58 4.08
N GLY A 37 8.22 4.90 5.15
CA GLY A 37 8.00 4.45 6.52
C GLY A 37 6.98 5.30 7.28
N TYR A 38 6.75 5.00 8.55
CA TYR A 38 5.78 5.68 9.40
C TYR A 38 6.19 5.63 10.87
N ALA A 39 5.68 6.57 11.66
CA ALA A 39 5.86 6.59 13.10
C ALA A 39 4.91 5.64 13.83
N THR A 40 5.36 5.17 14.99
CA THR A 40 4.62 4.43 16.01
C THR A 40 4.86 5.11 17.36
N PRO A 41 4.14 4.74 18.43
CA PRO A 41 4.43 5.27 19.77
C PRO A 41 5.86 5.01 20.27
N GLY A 42 6.55 4.01 19.72
CA GLY A 42 7.92 3.64 20.12
C GLY A 42 9.04 4.26 19.25
N GLY A 43 8.69 4.93 18.15
CA GLY A 43 9.65 5.50 17.21
C GLY A 43 9.25 5.33 15.75
N LEU A 44 10.21 5.16 14.85
CA LEU A 44 9.97 5.08 13.41
C LEU A 44 10.10 3.64 12.89
N VAL A 45 9.23 3.26 11.96
CA VAL A 45 9.36 2.02 11.18
C VAL A 45 9.80 2.40 9.77
N LEU A 46 11.05 2.06 9.42
CA LEU A 46 11.61 2.23 8.08
C LEU A 46 11.45 0.95 7.29
N ARG A 47 11.09 1.08 6.01
CA ARG A 47 10.80 -0.06 5.13
C ARG A 47 11.52 0.09 3.80
N GLY A 48 11.99 -1.01 3.25
CA GLY A 48 12.62 -1.03 1.93
C GLY A 48 12.86 -2.45 1.45
N ARG A 49 13.68 -2.59 0.41
CA ARG A 49 14.04 -3.88 -0.16
C ARG A 49 15.46 -3.88 -0.70
N VAL A 50 16.19 -4.96 -0.48
CA VAL A 50 17.50 -5.22 -1.05
C VAL A 50 17.33 -6.01 -2.35
N LEU A 51 17.84 -5.43 -3.43
CA LEU A 51 17.74 -5.99 -4.77
C LEU A 51 19.14 -6.17 -5.37
N ALA A 52 19.28 -7.05 -6.35
CA ALA A 52 20.52 -7.21 -7.09
C ALA A 52 20.77 -6.06 -8.07
N SER A 53 19.70 -5.39 -8.50
CA SER A 53 19.75 -4.19 -9.34
C SER A 53 18.43 -3.43 -9.26
N LEU A 54 18.48 -2.10 -9.26
CA LEU A 54 17.30 -1.24 -9.30
C LEU A 54 16.82 -1.17 -10.74
N ARG A 55 15.70 -1.80 -11.05
CA ARG A 55 15.00 -1.59 -12.33
C ARG A 55 13.96 -0.50 -12.16
N ARG A 56 14.33 0.74 -12.50
CA ARG A 56 13.39 1.86 -12.58
C ARG A 56 12.90 1.98 -14.02
N THR A 57 11.62 1.68 -14.24
CA THR A 57 10.96 1.96 -15.52
C THR A 57 10.48 3.40 -15.52
N THR A 58 10.93 4.17 -16.50
CA THR A 58 10.42 5.52 -16.77
C THR A 58 9.31 5.41 -17.81
N PRO A 59 8.07 5.77 -17.46
CA PRO A 59 6.95 5.81 -18.40
C PRO A 59 7.25 6.66 -19.64
N ASP A 60 7.33 6.05 -20.82
CA ASP A 60 7.44 6.80 -22.09
C ASP A 60 6.07 6.83 -22.80
N PRO A 61 5.48 8.03 -23.02
CA PRO A 61 4.19 8.20 -23.69
C PRO A 61 4.11 7.61 -25.10
N GLY A 62 5.25 7.41 -25.78
CA GLY A 62 5.33 6.84 -27.12
C GLY A 62 5.37 5.29 -27.15
N GLN A 63 5.42 4.63 -26.00
CA GLN A 63 5.58 3.17 -25.96
C GLN A 63 4.32 2.41 -26.37
N SER A 64 4.54 1.33 -27.11
CA SER A 64 3.46 0.40 -27.49
C SER A 64 2.89 -0.34 -26.26
N ARG A 65 1.65 -0.82 -26.37
CA ARG A 65 0.98 -1.59 -25.30
C ARG A 65 1.77 -2.84 -24.88
N TRP A 66 2.48 -3.48 -25.82
CA TRP A 66 3.34 -4.63 -25.56
C TRP A 66 4.63 -4.27 -24.82
N GLN A 67 5.19 -3.08 -25.05
CA GLN A 67 6.36 -2.59 -24.31
C GLN A 67 5.98 -2.24 -22.87
N ASN A 68 4.88 -1.50 -22.67
CA ASN A 68 4.32 -1.23 -21.35
C ASN A 68 4.05 -2.54 -20.58
N LEU A 69 3.51 -3.55 -21.27
CA LEU A 69 3.31 -4.89 -20.73
C LEU A 69 4.59 -5.56 -20.27
N ARG A 70 5.60 -5.58 -21.14
CA ARG A 70 6.89 -6.19 -20.82
C ARG A 70 7.57 -5.49 -19.66
N GLU A 71 7.49 -4.16 -19.59
CA GLU A 71 7.99 -3.36 -18.48
C GLU A 71 7.27 -3.67 -17.18
N MET A 72 5.94 -3.70 -17.19
CA MET A 72 5.13 -4.07 -16.02
C MET A 72 5.47 -5.47 -15.53
N VAL A 73 5.56 -6.45 -16.42
CA VAL A 73 5.98 -7.83 -16.09
C VAL A 73 7.39 -7.85 -15.53
N SER A 74 8.31 -7.02 -16.04
CA SER A 74 9.68 -6.96 -15.52
C SER A 74 9.80 -6.45 -14.08
N LEU A 75 8.81 -5.70 -13.57
CA LEU A 75 8.77 -5.26 -12.17
C LEU A 75 8.50 -6.42 -11.20
N PHE A 76 7.85 -7.48 -11.69
CA PHE A 76 7.60 -8.70 -10.92
C PHE A 76 8.82 -9.63 -10.89
N PHE A 77 9.69 -9.56 -11.90
CA PHE A 77 10.95 -10.30 -11.93
C PHE A 77 12.08 -9.47 -11.30
N THR A 78 12.00 -9.30 -9.99
CA THR A 78 13.09 -8.79 -9.17
C THR A 78 14.10 -9.89 -8.88
N ASN A 79 15.38 -9.53 -8.84
CA ASN A 79 16.42 -10.41 -8.32
C ASN A 79 16.65 -9.99 -6.88
N GLU A 80 15.99 -10.62 -5.92
CA GLU A 80 16.14 -10.27 -4.50
C GLU A 80 17.43 -10.81 -3.88
N VAL A 81 17.88 -10.19 -2.79
CA VAL A 81 19.05 -10.65 -2.03
C VAL A 81 18.70 -10.76 -0.54
N ALA A 82 18.67 -12.00 -0.05
CA ALA A 82 18.34 -12.32 1.32
C ALA A 82 19.52 -12.15 2.30
N ASN A 83 19.20 -12.03 3.59
CA ASN A 83 20.16 -12.02 4.70
C ASN A 83 21.22 -10.90 4.64
N VAL A 84 20.94 -9.80 3.93
CA VAL A 84 21.84 -8.65 3.83
C VAL A 84 21.64 -7.76 5.06
N LEU A 85 22.72 -7.44 5.76
CA LEU A 85 22.68 -6.54 6.91
C LEU A 85 22.55 -5.09 6.43
N VAL A 86 21.48 -4.42 6.87
CA VAL A 86 21.20 -3.01 6.61
C VAL A 86 21.22 -2.25 7.92
N GLU A 87 21.91 -1.12 7.95
CA GLU A 87 22.15 -0.33 9.16
C GLU A 87 21.75 1.13 8.95
N ALA A 88 21.33 1.78 10.03
CA ALA A 88 21.19 3.22 10.16
C ALA A 88 22.30 3.72 11.11
N PRO A 89 23.50 4.04 10.61
CA PRO A 89 24.69 4.27 11.45
C PRO A 89 24.50 5.38 12.48
N ALA A 90 23.80 6.46 12.11
CA ALA A 90 23.53 7.60 12.98
C ALA A 90 22.65 7.24 14.20
N HIS A 91 21.91 6.12 14.13
CA HIS A 91 21.01 5.65 15.17
C HIS A 91 21.50 4.38 15.87
N GLY A 92 22.59 3.76 15.39
CA GLY A 92 23.16 2.55 15.99
C GLY A 92 22.25 1.33 15.92
N VAL A 93 21.31 1.29 14.97
CA VAL A 93 20.37 0.18 14.76
C VAL A 93 20.59 -0.48 13.41
N SER A 94 20.29 -1.77 13.32
CA SER A 94 20.41 -2.56 12.10
C SER A 94 19.39 -3.70 12.05
N THR A 95 19.15 -4.20 10.85
CA THR A 95 18.25 -5.33 10.57
C THR A 95 18.79 -6.13 9.39
N ARG A 96 18.24 -7.32 9.14
CA ARG A 96 18.58 -8.12 7.96
C ARG A 96 17.42 -8.17 6.99
N SER A 97 17.74 -8.18 5.69
CA SER A 97 16.74 -8.49 4.68
C SER A 97 16.23 -9.93 4.83
N ASP A 98 14.93 -10.13 4.64
CA ASP A 98 14.31 -11.45 4.64
C ASP A 98 14.62 -12.25 3.37
N GLU A 99 14.01 -13.42 3.20
CA GLU A 99 14.22 -14.30 2.03
C GLU A 99 13.89 -13.63 0.69
N GLU A 100 13.02 -12.61 0.71
CA GLU A 100 12.60 -11.83 -0.45
C GLU A 100 13.25 -10.45 -0.48
N GLY A 101 14.30 -10.25 0.32
CA GLY A 101 15.05 -9.02 0.35
C GLY A 101 14.36 -7.86 1.09
N TYR A 102 13.16 -8.02 1.67
CA TYR A 102 12.50 -6.91 2.38
C TYR A 102 13.22 -6.57 3.68
N VAL A 103 13.27 -5.27 3.95
CA VAL A 103 13.92 -4.68 5.12
C VAL A 103 12.87 -3.93 5.92
N MET A 104 12.79 -4.25 7.21
CA MET A 104 12.00 -3.50 8.18
C MET A 104 12.90 -3.19 9.37
N LEU A 105 13.13 -1.90 9.61
CA LEU A 105 14.02 -1.41 10.65
C LEU A 105 13.27 -0.46 11.58
N ASP A 106 13.23 -0.80 12.86
CA ASP A 106 12.69 0.06 13.90
C ASP A 106 13.80 0.99 14.41
N VAL A 107 13.53 2.30 14.39
CA VAL A 107 14.41 3.34 14.93
C VAL A 107 13.72 3.90 16.19
N PRO A 108 14.16 3.51 17.40
CA PRO A 108 13.49 3.93 18.62
C PRO A 108 13.74 5.41 18.92
N GLY A 109 12.78 6.03 19.60
CA GLY A 109 12.87 7.40 20.10
C GLY A 109 11.85 8.35 19.50
N ASP A 110 11.79 9.56 20.05
CA ASP A 110 10.86 10.58 19.60
C ASP A 110 11.34 11.25 18.31
N ALA A 111 10.39 11.52 17.42
CA ALA A 111 10.64 12.26 16.19
C ALA A 111 9.71 13.47 16.09
N ALA A 112 10.19 14.55 15.46
CA ALA A 112 9.37 15.71 15.21
C ALA A 112 8.26 15.38 14.20
N PRO A 113 7.07 16.03 14.28
CA PRO A 113 6.06 15.89 13.25
C PRO A 113 6.57 16.23 11.85
N GLY A 114 6.00 15.58 10.83
CA GLY A 114 6.37 15.73 9.42
C GLY A 114 7.19 14.55 8.88
N TRP A 115 7.70 14.72 7.66
CA TRP A 115 8.56 13.72 7.03
C TRP A 115 9.97 13.76 7.62
N GLN A 116 10.36 12.66 8.26
CA GLN A 116 11.71 12.45 8.78
C GLN A 116 12.54 11.70 7.74
N GLU A 117 13.80 12.07 7.60
CA GLU A 117 14.74 11.42 6.68
C GLU A 117 15.85 10.74 7.49
N ILE A 118 16.06 9.45 7.23
CA ILE A 118 17.02 8.61 7.93
C ILE A 118 17.83 7.85 6.87
N ASP A 119 19.15 8.05 6.88
CA ASP A 119 20.04 7.38 5.95
C ASP A 119 20.29 5.93 6.39
N LEU A 120 19.96 4.99 5.50
CA LEU A 120 20.29 3.57 5.65
C LEU A 120 21.37 3.19 4.63
N GLN A 121 22.20 2.21 4.98
CA GLN A 121 23.20 1.63 4.09
C GLN A 121 23.30 0.13 4.32
N ILE A 122 23.80 -0.58 3.31
CA ILE A 122 24.25 -1.97 3.44
C ILE A 122 25.54 -1.97 4.26
N ALA A 123 25.61 -2.81 5.29
CA ALA A 123 26.75 -2.86 6.19
C ALA A 123 28.04 -3.19 5.44
N GLY A 124 29.08 -2.36 5.64
CA GLY A 124 30.35 -2.48 4.93
C GLY A 124 30.38 -1.89 3.52
N ASP A 125 29.29 -1.29 3.04
CA ASP A 125 29.22 -0.59 1.75
C ASP A 125 28.65 0.84 1.92
N PRO A 126 29.47 1.84 2.29
CA PRO A 126 29.02 3.22 2.45
C PRO A 126 28.43 3.86 1.18
N GLU A 127 28.79 3.36 -0.01
CA GLU A 127 28.28 3.87 -1.29
C GLU A 127 26.84 3.41 -1.56
N SER A 128 26.34 2.42 -0.82
CA SER A 128 24.95 1.96 -0.89
C SER A 128 23.96 2.84 -0.11
N ARG A 129 24.41 3.98 0.43
CA ARG A 129 23.60 4.86 1.28
C ARG A 129 22.40 5.41 0.52
N VAL A 130 21.21 5.27 1.10
CA VAL A 130 19.94 5.77 0.60
C VAL A 130 19.15 6.41 1.73
N SER A 131 18.52 7.57 1.46
CA SER A 131 17.64 8.25 2.40
C SER A 131 16.26 7.59 2.44
N PHE A 132 15.86 7.14 3.61
CA PHE A 132 14.53 6.59 3.89
C PHE A 132 13.67 7.65 4.55
N ARG A 133 12.40 7.74 4.15
CA ARG A 133 11.49 8.75 4.67
C ARG A 133 10.42 8.10 5.54
N ALA A 134 10.17 8.63 6.73
CA ALA A 134 9.07 8.20 7.60
C ALA A 134 8.12 9.36 7.92
N MET A 135 6.81 9.11 7.83
CA MET A 135 5.81 10.10 8.19
C MET A 135 5.53 10.06 9.70
N VAL A 136 5.75 11.19 10.38
CA VAL A 136 5.30 11.42 11.76
C VAL A 136 4.05 12.31 11.70
N PRO A 137 2.88 11.85 12.21
CA PRO A 137 1.66 12.65 12.23
C PRO A 137 1.82 14.01 12.93
N SER A 138 1.02 14.99 12.51
CA SER A 138 0.92 16.26 13.23
C SER A 138 0.36 16.06 14.65
N ARG A 139 0.87 16.83 15.62
CA ARG A 139 0.25 16.91 16.96
C ARG A 139 -1.15 17.53 16.93
N GLU A 140 -1.48 18.23 15.85
CA GLU A 140 -2.80 18.81 15.60
C GLU A 140 -3.68 17.92 14.70
N ALA A 141 -3.24 16.71 14.36
CA ALA A 141 -4.04 15.77 13.57
C ALA A 141 -5.37 15.51 14.27
N ARG A 142 -6.47 15.68 13.54
CA ARG A 142 -7.83 15.45 14.06
C ARG A 142 -8.29 14.02 13.83
N PHE A 143 -7.81 13.43 12.74
CA PHE A 143 -8.04 12.05 12.34
C PHE A 143 -6.91 11.60 11.41
N GLY A 144 -6.79 10.29 11.18
CA GLY A 144 -6.01 9.74 10.08
C GLY A 144 -6.89 9.30 8.91
N VAL A 145 -6.30 9.16 7.73
CA VAL A 145 -6.98 8.65 6.54
C VAL A 145 -6.31 7.35 6.13
N ILE A 146 -7.09 6.30 5.92
CA ILE A 146 -6.63 5.06 5.30
C ILE A 146 -7.43 4.87 4.02
N SER A 147 -6.74 4.83 2.88
CA SER A 147 -7.38 4.61 1.58
C SER A 147 -6.94 3.30 0.94
N ASP A 148 -7.87 2.59 0.31
CA ASP A 148 -7.53 1.62 -0.72
C ASP A 148 -6.93 2.34 -1.96
N ILE A 149 -6.22 1.60 -2.81
CA ILE A 149 -5.63 2.12 -4.05
C ILE A 149 -6.45 1.72 -5.27
N ASP A 150 -6.68 0.42 -5.44
CA ASP A 150 -7.21 -0.16 -6.67
C ASP A 150 -8.71 0.13 -6.76
N ASP A 151 -9.18 0.62 -7.91
CA ASP A 151 -10.55 1.11 -8.16
C ASP A 151 -11.10 2.18 -7.20
N THR A 152 -10.30 2.62 -6.22
CA THR A 152 -10.58 3.71 -5.29
C THR A 152 -9.87 4.99 -5.72
N MET A 153 -8.53 4.94 -5.78
CA MET A 153 -7.65 6.04 -6.19
C MET A 153 -7.29 5.96 -7.67
N MET A 154 -7.19 4.74 -8.20
CA MET A 154 -6.73 4.48 -9.56
C MET A 154 -7.72 3.57 -10.30
N HIS A 155 -8.01 3.86 -11.57
CA HIS A 155 -8.75 2.94 -12.42
C HIS A 155 -7.96 1.64 -12.67
N THR A 156 -8.48 0.50 -12.21
CA THR A 156 -7.85 -0.82 -12.40
C THR A 156 -8.78 -1.88 -13.01
N GLY A 157 -10.09 -1.78 -12.79
CA GLY A 157 -11.10 -2.73 -13.29
C GLY A 157 -11.01 -4.11 -12.65
N ALA A 158 -10.69 -4.18 -11.37
CA ALA A 158 -10.19 -5.35 -10.64
C ALA A 158 -11.25 -6.41 -10.27
N TYR A 159 -12.15 -6.76 -11.18
CA TYR A 159 -13.26 -7.70 -10.94
C TYR A 159 -12.94 -9.20 -11.09
N SER A 160 -11.74 -9.61 -11.52
CA SER A 160 -11.37 -11.03 -11.56
C SER A 160 -9.86 -11.23 -11.47
N LEU A 161 -9.37 -11.65 -10.29
CA LEU A 161 -7.95 -11.76 -9.92
C LEU A 161 -7.04 -12.41 -11.01
N ALA A 162 -7.53 -13.41 -11.74
CA ALA A 162 -6.78 -14.12 -12.79
C ALA A 162 -6.80 -13.43 -14.17
N ARG A 163 -7.89 -12.71 -14.49
CA ARG A 163 -7.98 -11.89 -15.72
C ARG A 163 -7.30 -10.54 -15.52
N ASN A 164 -7.29 -10.03 -14.29
CA ASN A 164 -6.77 -8.73 -13.89
C ASN A 164 -5.26 -8.63 -14.00
N LEU A 165 -4.50 -9.68 -13.69
CA LEU A 165 -3.08 -9.69 -14.01
C LEU A 165 -2.91 -9.36 -15.51
N TRP A 166 -3.57 -10.11 -16.40
CA TRP A 166 -3.48 -9.91 -17.85
C TRP A 166 -3.93 -8.53 -18.38
N THR A 167 -5.00 -7.92 -17.83
CA THR A 167 -5.45 -6.57 -18.21
C THR A 167 -4.61 -5.45 -17.58
N THR A 168 -4.25 -5.59 -16.31
CA THR A 168 -3.31 -4.69 -15.59
C THR A 168 -1.97 -4.63 -16.32
N PHE A 169 -1.56 -5.77 -16.87
CA PHE A 169 -0.34 -5.91 -17.63
C PHE A 169 -0.42 -5.34 -19.05
N THR A 170 -1.58 -5.17 -19.70
CA THR A 170 -1.65 -4.67 -21.10
C THR A 170 -2.05 -3.19 -21.26
N GLY A 171 -2.23 -2.49 -20.14
CA GLY A 171 -2.52 -1.06 -20.09
C GLY A 171 -1.25 -0.21 -20.16
N SER A 172 -1.22 0.77 -21.06
CA SER A 172 -0.17 1.80 -21.06
C SER A 172 -0.30 2.65 -19.79
N LEU A 173 0.77 3.32 -19.36
CA LEU A 173 0.70 4.36 -18.32
C LEU A 173 -0.32 5.47 -18.64
N ASN A 174 -0.72 5.61 -19.91
CA ASN A 174 -1.82 6.51 -20.33
C ASN A 174 -3.24 5.97 -20.02
N THR A 175 -3.39 4.72 -19.57
CA THR A 175 -4.70 4.11 -19.24
C THR A 175 -4.98 3.99 -17.74
N ARG A 176 -3.97 4.09 -16.86
CA ARG A 176 -4.20 4.14 -15.40
C ARG A 176 -4.36 5.59 -14.97
N LYS A 177 -5.60 6.05 -15.00
CA LYS A 177 -5.94 7.39 -14.54
C LYS A 177 -6.18 7.33 -13.04
N ILE A 178 -5.50 8.19 -12.28
CA ILE A 178 -5.95 8.54 -10.95
C ILE A 178 -7.26 9.31 -11.11
N PHE A 179 -8.23 8.98 -10.28
CA PHE A 179 -9.52 9.66 -10.26
C PHE A 179 -9.32 11.12 -9.80
N PRO A 180 -9.67 12.13 -10.61
CA PRO A 180 -9.46 13.54 -10.22
C PRO A 180 -10.19 13.93 -8.93
N ASP A 181 -11.38 13.37 -8.72
CA ASP A 181 -12.16 13.52 -7.48
C ASP A 181 -11.49 12.85 -6.28
N ALA A 182 -10.71 11.79 -6.49
CA ALA A 182 -9.90 11.19 -5.44
C ALA A 182 -8.72 12.08 -5.02
N VAL A 183 -8.08 12.76 -5.97
CA VAL A 183 -7.06 13.78 -5.64
C VAL A 183 -7.66 14.89 -4.80
N ALA A 184 -8.81 15.43 -5.22
CA ALA A 184 -9.51 16.49 -4.50
C ALA A 184 -9.94 16.05 -3.09
N LEU A 185 -10.49 14.83 -2.95
CA LEU A 185 -10.87 14.30 -1.64
C LEU A 185 -9.66 14.15 -0.73
N MET A 186 -8.58 13.52 -1.20
CA MET A 186 -7.41 13.26 -0.37
C MET A 186 -6.71 14.55 0.05
N ASP A 187 -6.62 15.54 -0.85
CA ASP A 187 -6.08 16.87 -0.51
C ASP A 187 -6.92 17.55 0.56
N HIS A 188 -8.26 17.52 0.41
CA HIS A 188 -9.18 18.03 1.43
C HIS A 188 -8.95 17.33 2.78
N LEU A 189 -9.01 16.01 2.82
CA LEU A 189 -8.89 15.24 4.07
C LEU A 189 -7.52 15.41 4.74
N SER A 190 -6.45 15.52 3.95
CA SER A 190 -5.10 15.78 4.44
C SER A 190 -4.98 17.13 5.15
N GLY A 191 -5.79 18.12 4.76
CA GLY A 191 -5.77 19.45 5.38
C GLY A 191 -4.41 20.12 5.28
N GLY A 192 -3.75 19.99 4.13
CA GLY A 192 -2.38 20.49 3.93
C GLY A 192 -1.31 19.70 4.68
N GLY A 193 -1.54 18.42 4.96
CA GLY A 193 -0.60 17.54 5.67
C GLY A 193 -0.79 17.49 7.19
N ARG A 194 -1.84 18.12 7.73
CA ARG A 194 -2.19 18.01 9.15
C ARG A 194 -2.60 16.58 9.50
N ASN A 195 -3.52 16.00 8.72
CA ASN A 195 -4.05 14.66 8.97
C ASN A 195 -3.21 13.64 8.19
N PRO A 196 -2.64 12.61 8.84
CA PRO A 196 -1.80 11.63 8.17
C PRO A 196 -2.61 10.78 7.18
N VAL A 197 -2.03 10.52 6.01
CA VAL A 197 -2.61 9.67 4.97
C VAL A 197 -1.81 8.39 4.82
N TYR A 198 -2.51 7.26 4.80
CA TYR A 198 -1.97 5.93 4.57
C TYR A 198 -2.72 5.27 3.41
N TYR A 199 -2.00 4.44 2.66
CA TYR A 199 -2.60 3.66 1.56
C TYR A 199 -2.46 2.18 1.84
N VAL A 200 -3.51 1.41 1.56
CA VAL A 200 -3.54 -0.05 1.67
C VAL A 200 -3.94 -0.60 0.30
N SER A 201 -3.39 -1.74 -0.11
CA SER A 201 -3.78 -2.36 -1.38
C SER A 201 -3.46 -3.84 -1.42
N SER A 202 -4.28 -4.59 -2.17
CA SER A 202 -4.04 -6.00 -2.48
C SER A 202 -2.96 -6.20 -3.55
N SER A 203 -2.45 -5.13 -4.15
CA SER A 203 -1.34 -5.14 -5.10
C SER A 203 -0.02 -5.57 -4.42
N PRO A 204 0.87 -6.28 -5.12
CA PRO A 204 2.14 -6.73 -4.57
C PRO A 204 3.12 -5.58 -4.29
N TRP A 205 3.97 -5.75 -3.28
CA TRP A 205 5.08 -4.84 -2.97
C TRP A 205 6.01 -4.52 -4.15
N ASN A 206 6.16 -5.42 -5.11
CA ASN A 206 6.89 -5.18 -6.37
C ASN A 206 6.39 -3.95 -7.15
N LEU A 207 5.14 -3.53 -6.93
CA LEU A 207 4.55 -2.35 -7.57
C LEU A 207 4.78 -1.04 -6.80
N HIS A 208 5.42 -1.07 -5.63
CA HIS A 208 5.59 0.11 -4.78
C HIS A 208 6.17 1.31 -5.54
N SER A 209 7.35 1.16 -6.15
CA SER A 209 8.00 2.28 -6.85
C SER A 209 7.18 2.78 -8.04
N PHE A 210 6.42 1.90 -8.70
CA PHE A 210 5.53 2.27 -9.78
C PHE A 210 4.35 3.11 -9.26
N LEU A 211 3.70 2.66 -8.17
CA LEU A 211 2.57 3.35 -7.56
C LEU A 211 2.98 4.73 -7.04
N GLU A 212 4.14 4.84 -6.38
CA GLU A 212 4.67 6.14 -5.96
C GLU A 212 4.84 7.10 -7.14
N ARG A 213 5.45 6.66 -8.25
CA ARG A 213 5.62 7.52 -9.45
C ARG A 213 4.27 7.96 -10.04
N VAL A 214 3.27 7.08 -10.03
CA VAL A 214 1.92 7.42 -10.49
C VAL A 214 1.26 8.45 -9.57
N PHE A 215 1.37 8.25 -8.25
CA PHE A 215 0.80 9.15 -7.24
C PHE A 215 1.45 10.53 -7.28
N ASP A 216 2.78 10.57 -7.31
CA ASP A 216 3.55 11.82 -7.38
C ASP A 216 3.23 12.60 -8.66
N ARG A 217 3.10 11.91 -9.81
CA ARG A 217 2.70 12.54 -11.08
C ARG A 217 1.28 13.09 -11.05
N ALA A 218 0.37 12.43 -10.35
CA ALA A 218 -1.02 12.85 -10.22
C ALA A 218 -1.24 13.92 -9.15
N GLY A 219 -0.22 14.22 -8.34
CA GLY A 219 -0.35 15.13 -7.19
C GLY A 219 -1.18 14.53 -6.05
N LEU A 220 -1.25 13.20 -5.94
CA LEU A 220 -1.91 12.56 -4.82
C LEU A 220 -1.08 12.76 -3.54
N VAL A 221 -1.76 12.90 -2.40
CA VAL A 221 -1.10 13.14 -1.11
C VAL A 221 -0.07 12.04 -0.83
N ALA A 222 1.16 12.44 -0.48
CA ALA A 222 2.19 11.48 -0.13
C ALA A 222 1.83 10.75 1.18
N GLY A 223 1.90 9.42 1.16
CA GLY A 223 1.63 8.60 2.34
C GLY A 223 2.37 7.26 2.29
N PRO A 224 2.58 6.60 3.45
CA PRO A 224 3.10 5.25 3.52
C PRO A 224 2.12 4.25 2.89
N MET A 225 2.62 3.34 2.05
CA MET A 225 1.81 2.29 1.42
C MET A 225 1.94 0.96 2.18
N PHE A 226 0.86 0.20 2.28
CA PHE A 226 0.80 -1.15 2.85
C PHE A 226 0.29 -2.06 1.74
N LEU A 227 1.25 -2.69 1.07
CA LEU A 227 0.99 -3.55 -0.08
C LEU A 227 1.03 -5.01 0.35
N ARG A 228 0.49 -5.88 -0.50
CA ARG A 228 0.45 -7.29 -0.23
C ARG A 228 1.81 -7.92 -0.46
N ASP A 229 2.23 -8.70 0.53
CA ASP A 229 3.32 -9.64 0.39
C ASP A 229 2.72 -10.98 -0.08
N TYR A 230 3.05 -11.39 -1.31
CA TYR A 230 2.63 -12.67 -1.87
C TYR A 230 3.70 -13.75 -1.68
N GLY A 231 4.81 -13.41 -1.01
CA GLY A 231 5.93 -14.28 -0.77
C GLY A 231 5.56 -15.55 -0.02
N LEU A 232 6.19 -16.64 -0.44
CA LEU A 232 6.00 -18.00 0.06
C LEU A 232 6.66 -18.20 1.43
N SER A 233 6.46 -17.29 2.38
CA SER A 233 6.92 -17.51 3.75
C SER A 233 5.93 -18.41 4.48
N GLU A 234 6.28 -19.69 4.60
CA GLU A 234 5.55 -20.70 5.39
C GLU A 234 5.39 -20.29 6.88
N ASP A 235 6.15 -19.30 7.35
CA ASP A 235 6.22 -18.89 8.76
C ASP A 235 5.26 -17.77 9.19
N LYS A 236 4.45 -17.19 8.29
CA LYS A 236 3.40 -16.22 8.68
C LYS A 236 2.09 -16.90 9.14
N PHE A 237 2.16 -18.15 9.56
CA PHE A 237 1.03 -18.90 10.14
C PHE A 237 0.90 -18.80 11.66
N PHE A 238 1.77 -18.06 12.35
CA PHE A 238 1.72 -17.96 13.82
C PHE A 238 1.70 -16.51 14.32
N THR A 239 0.52 -15.89 14.27
CA THR A 239 -0.16 -15.27 15.44
C THR A 239 -1.55 -14.82 15.00
N GLY A 240 -2.57 -15.29 15.72
CA GLY A 240 -3.95 -15.31 15.26
C GLY A 240 -4.56 -13.95 14.88
N THR A 241 -5.22 -13.93 13.72
CA THR A 241 -6.64 -13.62 13.51
C THR A 241 -6.93 -14.03 12.06
N HIS A 242 -8.12 -14.55 11.75
CA HIS A 242 -8.55 -14.80 10.36
C HIS A 242 -8.79 -13.45 9.62
N GLY A 243 -7.73 -12.67 9.40
CA GLY A 243 -7.76 -11.37 8.73
C GLY A 243 -7.39 -11.48 7.26
N ASP A 244 -8.05 -10.70 6.41
CA ASP A 244 -7.54 -10.36 5.06
C ASP A 244 -6.41 -9.33 5.23
N HIS A 245 -5.43 -9.32 4.30
CA HIS A 245 -4.25 -8.45 4.32
C HIS A 245 -4.59 -6.97 4.57
N LYS A 246 -5.70 -6.49 3.98
CA LYS A 246 -6.19 -5.12 4.19
C LYS A 246 -6.59 -4.87 5.65
N GLY A 247 -7.24 -5.84 6.30
CA GLY A 247 -7.64 -5.77 7.70
C GLY A 247 -6.44 -5.68 8.65
N ASP A 248 -5.41 -6.49 8.41
CA ASP A 248 -4.17 -6.47 9.21
C ASP A 248 -3.40 -5.15 9.03
N ALA A 249 -3.38 -4.62 7.81
CA ALA A 249 -2.77 -3.32 7.53
C ALA A 249 -3.50 -2.18 8.28
N ILE A 250 -4.84 -2.18 8.26
CA ILE A 250 -5.66 -1.23 9.02
C ILE A 250 -5.32 -1.33 10.51
N ASP A 251 -5.29 -2.53 11.09
CA ASP A 251 -4.97 -2.72 12.51
C ASP A 251 -3.60 -2.16 12.86
N ARG A 252 -2.60 -2.43 12.01
CA ARG A 252 -1.24 -1.96 12.20
C ARG A 252 -1.14 -0.43 12.15
N ILE A 253 -1.86 0.20 11.23
CA ILE A 253 -1.93 1.66 11.13
C ILE A 253 -2.63 2.26 12.35
N LEU A 254 -3.73 1.65 12.81
CA LEU A 254 -4.45 2.09 14.00
C LEU A 254 -3.61 1.90 15.27
N ALA A 255 -2.85 0.82 15.39
CA ALA A 255 -1.92 0.60 16.50
C ALA A 255 -0.77 1.61 16.51
N ALA A 256 -0.29 2.01 15.33
CA ALA A 256 0.74 3.03 15.18
C ALA A 256 0.25 4.45 15.55
N ASN A 257 -1.08 4.68 15.56
CA ASN A 257 -1.72 5.96 15.83
C ASN A 257 -2.82 5.81 16.89
N PRO A 258 -2.48 5.45 18.15
CA PRO A 258 -3.47 4.99 19.14
C PRO A 258 -4.56 6.01 19.46
N ASP A 259 -4.24 7.30 19.40
CA ASP A 259 -5.15 8.38 19.82
C ASP A 259 -5.99 8.96 18.67
N LEU A 260 -5.74 8.55 17.42
CA LEU A 260 -6.44 9.09 16.26
C LEU A 260 -7.67 8.23 15.88
N PRO A 261 -8.84 8.86 15.65
CA PRO A 261 -9.88 8.26 14.84
C PRO A 261 -9.48 8.27 13.36
N PHE A 262 -10.12 7.45 12.55
CA PHE A 262 -9.80 7.23 11.16
C PHE A 262 -11.01 7.33 10.25
N VAL A 263 -10.78 7.94 9.08
CA VAL A 263 -11.68 7.88 7.92
C VAL A 263 -11.13 6.82 6.98
N LEU A 264 -11.96 5.83 6.63
CA LEU A 264 -11.61 4.77 5.68
C LEU A 264 -12.18 5.10 4.30
N VAL A 265 -11.36 5.05 3.26
CA VAL A 265 -11.73 5.37 1.87
C VAL A 265 -11.50 4.14 1.00
N GLY A 266 -12.50 3.67 0.26
CA GLY A 266 -12.40 2.44 -0.54
C GLY A 266 -13.39 2.40 -1.68
N ASP A 267 -13.67 1.21 -2.19
CA ASP A 267 -14.69 0.96 -3.21
C ASP A 267 -15.60 -0.23 -2.87
N THR A 268 -16.77 -0.28 -3.49
CA THR A 268 -17.75 -1.37 -3.27
C THR A 268 -17.63 -2.51 -4.29
N GLY A 269 -16.70 -2.43 -5.24
CA GLY A 269 -16.40 -3.50 -6.19
C GLY A 269 -15.42 -4.53 -5.65
N GLN A 270 -14.68 -4.17 -4.61
CA GLN A 270 -13.82 -5.05 -3.82
C GLN A 270 -14.48 -5.43 -2.48
N HIS A 271 -13.71 -6.10 -1.61
CA HIS A 271 -14.17 -6.49 -0.27
C HIS A 271 -14.10 -5.36 0.77
N ASP A 272 -13.92 -4.08 0.37
CA ASP A 272 -13.66 -2.99 1.33
C ASP A 272 -14.83 -2.76 2.28
N ALA A 273 -16.08 -2.81 1.80
CA ALA A 273 -17.25 -2.67 2.67
C ALA A 273 -17.27 -3.72 3.81
N SER A 274 -16.90 -4.97 3.49
CA SER A 274 -16.78 -6.05 4.47
C SER A 274 -15.56 -5.86 5.39
N VAL A 275 -14.41 -5.46 4.86
CA VAL A 275 -13.19 -5.17 5.64
C VAL A 275 -13.40 -4.01 6.61
N TYR A 276 -14.05 -2.93 6.15
CA TYR A 276 -14.31 -1.73 6.95
C TYR A 276 -15.38 -1.98 8.02
N HIS A 277 -16.42 -2.77 7.71
CA HIS A 277 -17.37 -3.24 8.72
C HIS A 277 -16.70 -4.09 9.80
N ALA A 278 -15.79 -5.00 9.42
CA ALA A 278 -15.00 -5.77 10.39
C ALA A 278 -14.04 -4.90 11.21
N ALA A 279 -13.40 -3.89 10.59
CA ALA A 279 -12.57 -2.92 11.29
C ALA A 279 -13.38 -2.10 12.31
N ARG A 280 -14.60 -1.66 11.94
CA ARG A 280 -15.54 -1.00 12.85
C ARG A 280 -15.89 -1.88 14.04
N HIS A 281 -16.17 -3.16 13.84
CA HIS A 281 -16.43 -4.08 14.96
C HIS A 281 -15.24 -4.24 15.91
N ARG A 282 -14.01 -4.25 15.38
CA ARG A 282 -12.79 -4.44 16.18
C ARG A 282 -12.33 -3.16 16.89
N HIS A 283 -12.48 -1.99 16.25
CA HIS A 283 -11.91 -0.72 16.72
C HIS A 283 -12.95 0.31 17.16
N GLY A 284 -14.24 0.00 17.06
CA GLY A 284 -15.32 0.83 17.57
C GLY A 284 -15.24 2.25 17.03
N SER A 285 -15.38 3.25 17.91
CA SER A 285 -15.47 4.69 17.57
C SER A 285 -14.21 5.24 16.91
N ARG A 286 -13.12 4.47 16.86
CA ARG A 286 -11.94 4.83 16.09
C ARG A 286 -12.17 4.81 14.59
N ILE A 287 -13.19 4.11 14.09
CA ILE A 287 -13.65 4.27 12.70
C ILE A 287 -14.72 5.36 12.70
N ALA A 288 -14.32 6.58 12.37
CA ALA A 288 -15.19 7.77 12.44
C ALA A 288 -16.11 7.91 11.23
N ALA A 289 -15.60 7.57 10.05
CA ALA A 289 -16.37 7.58 8.82
C ALA A 289 -15.82 6.59 7.79
N VAL A 290 -16.68 6.22 6.85
CA VAL A 290 -16.36 5.37 5.72
C VAL A 290 -16.83 6.07 4.44
N ILE A 291 -15.98 6.09 3.43
CA ILE A 291 -16.26 6.67 2.10
C ILE A 291 -16.00 5.56 1.08
N LEU A 292 -16.99 5.26 0.26
CA LEU A 292 -16.92 4.18 -0.72
C LEU A 292 -17.26 4.69 -2.13
N ARG A 293 -16.37 4.44 -3.09
CA ARG A 293 -16.69 4.59 -4.50
C ARG A 293 -17.53 3.41 -4.97
N GLU A 294 -18.62 3.71 -5.65
CA GLU A 294 -19.47 2.73 -6.30
C GLU A 294 -19.06 2.56 -7.78
N PRO A 295 -18.64 1.37 -8.17
CA PRO A 295 -18.45 1.03 -9.57
C PRO A 295 -19.80 0.79 -10.24
N ARG A 296 -19.92 1.04 -11.55
CA ARG A 296 -21.16 0.69 -12.28
C ARG A 296 -21.27 -0.83 -12.47
N PRO A 297 -22.44 -1.45 -12.23
CA PRO A 297 -23.78 -0.85 -12.10
C PRO A 297 -24.21 -0.44 -10.67
N GLY A 298 -23.35 -0.54 -9.67
CA GLY A 298 -23.62 -0.24 -8.25
C GLY A 298 -22.95 -1.28 -7.34
N PRO A 299 -23.08 -1.13 -6.01
CA PRO A 299 -22.60 -2.11 -5.04
C PRO A 299 -23.33 -3.45 -5.21
N ASP A 300 -22.62 -4.55 -4.94
CA ASP A 300 -23.28 -5.86 -4.84
C ASP A 300 -24.12 -5.97 -3.55
N THR A 301 -24.94 -7.01 -3.48
CA THR A 301 -25.86 -7.24 -2.36
C THR A 301 -25.13 -7.34 -1.01
N GLU A 302 -23.93 -7.91 -0.99
CA GLU A 302 -23.14 -8.05 0.24
C GLU A 302 -22.65 -6.67 0.71
N SER A 303 -22.03 -5.90 -0.17
CA SER A 303 -21.50 -4.57 0.09
C SER A 303 -22.60 -3.62 0.55
N HIS A 304 -23.75 -3.63 -0.12
CA HIS A 304 -24.91 -2.85 0.28
C HIS A 304 -25.40 -3.23 1.70
N ALA A 305 -25.46 -4.52 2.02
CA ALA A 305 -25.84 -4.97 3.37
C ALA A 305 -24.84 -4.49 4.44
N LYS A 306 -23.54 -4.45 4.13
CA LYS A 306 -22.50 -3.96 5.03
C LYS A 306 -22.56 -2.45 5.25
N ILE A 307 -22.80 -1.69 4.19
CA ILE A 307 -23.02 -0.24 4.26
C ILE A 307 -24.20 0.07 5.19
N GLU A 308 -25.33 -0.60 4.99
CA GLU A 308 -26.52 -0.42 5.82
C GLU A 308 -26.31 -0.85 7.28
N ALA A 309 -25.53 -1.90 7.53
CA ALA A 309 -25.14 -2.31 8.88
C ALA A 309 -24.31 -1.22 9.57
N MET A 310 -23.28 -0.68 8.90
CA MET A 310 -22.44 0.40 9.43
C MET A 310 -23.26 1.65 9.76
N ARG A 311 -24.22 2.03 8.90
CA ARG A 311 -25.14 3.16 9.16
C ARG A 311 -25.98 2.93 10.42
N LYS A 312 -26.54 1.73 10.59
CA LYS A 312 -27.32 1.35 11.80
C LYS A 312 -26.46 1.36 13.07
N GLU A 313 -25.17 1.06 12.94
CA GLU A 313 -24.18 1.15 14.02
C GLU A 313 -23.66 2.57 14.30
N GLY A 314 -24.22 3.58 13.61
CA GLY A 314 -23.93 4.99 13.81
C GLY A 314 -22.67 5.50 13.09
N VAL A 315 -22.09 4.73 12.18
CA VAL A 315 -20.97 5.18 11.35
C VAL A 315 -21.48 6.15 10.28
N SER A 316 -20.74 7.24 10.04
CA SER A 316 -21.02 8.12 8.91
C SER A 316 -20.49 7.46 7.63
N VAL A 317 -21.39 6.99 6.78
CA VAL A 317 -21.03 6.29 5.53
C VAL A 317 -21.50 7.07 4.31
N PHE A 318 -20.54 7.48 3.48
CA PHE A 318 -20.77 7.98 2.13
C PHE A 318 -20.51 6.87 1.12
N ASP A 319 -21.42 6.69 0.17
CA ASP A 319 -21.29 5.83 -1.00
C ASP A 319 -21.83 6.54 -2.24
N GLY A 320 -21.14 6.43 -3.37
CA GLY A 320 -21.54 7.08 -4.62
C GLY A 320 -20.58 6.80 -5.78
N PRO A 321 -20.95 7.11 -7.03
CA PRO A 321 -20.14 6.79 -8.22
C PRO A 321 -18.79 7.52 -8.26
N ASP A 322 -18.69 8.62 -7.53
CA ASP A 322 -17.50 9.41 -7.30
C ASP A 322 -17.51 9.94 -5.86
N PHE A 323 -16.47 10.70 -5.49
CA PHE A 323 -16.35 11.27 -4.15
C PHE A 323 -17.01 12.65 -3.99
N ALA A 324 -17.80 13.12 -4.97
CA ALA A 324 -18.49 14.39 -4.84
C ALA A 324 -19.56 14.32 -3.73
N GLY A 325 -19.50 15.21 -2.75
CA GLY A 325 -20.41 15.20 -1.59
C GLY A 325 -19.83 14.55 -0.33
N ALA A 326 -18.71 13.83 -0.43
CA ALA A 326 -18.10 13.16 0.73
C ALA A 326 -17.58 14.18 1.76
N ALA A 327 -16.97 15.28 1.29
CA ALA A 327 -16.48 16.35 2.16
C ALA A 327 -17.63 17.05 2.91
N GLU A 328 -18.74 17.33 2.23
CA GLU A 328 -19.92 17.95 2.82
C GLU A 328 -20.55 17.05 3.89
N MET A 329 -20.64 15.74 3.64
CA MET A 329 -21.11 14.77 4.63
C MET A 329 -20.22 14.78 5.88
N LEU A 330 -18.90 14.75 5.70
CA LEU A 330 -17.96 14.76 6.82
C LEU A 330 -18.06 16.06 7.64
N GLN A 331 -18.14 17.22 6.99
CA GLN A 331 -18.32 18.51 7.64
C GLN A 331 -19.61 18.57 8.47
N ALA A 332 -20.73 18.09 7.91
CA ALA A 332 -22.01 18.02 8.63
C ALA A 332 -21.95 17.13 9.89
N ARG A 333 -20.95 16.26 9.98
CA ARG A 333 -20.70 15.36 11.12
C ARG A 333 -19.55 15.82 12.02
N GLY A 334 -19.03 17.03 11.80
CA GLY A 334 -17.93 17.60 12.60
C GLY A 334 -16.56 16.99 12.28
N ILE A 335 -16.45 16.21 11.22
CA ILE A 335 -15.19 15.65 10.73
C ILE A 335 -14.69 16.59 9.64
N ALA A 336 -13.97 17.63 10.01
CA ALA A 336 -13.43 18.61 9.08
C ALA A 336 -11.90 18.71 9.23
N PRO A 337 -11.15 18.98 8.14
CA PRO A 337 -9.69 19.02 8.14
C PRO A 337 -9.05 20.02 9.11
#